data_AF-A0A1L9B161-F1
#
_entry.id   AF-A0A1L9B161-F1
#
_cell.length_a   1.000
_cell.length_b   1.000
_cell.length_c   1.000
_cell.angle_alpha   90.00
_cell.angle_beta   90.00
_cell.angle_gamma   90.00
#
_symmetry.space_group_name_H-M   'P 1'
#
loop_
_entity.id
_entity.type
_entity.pdbx_description
1 polymer ?
#
loop_
_entity_poly.entity_id
_entity_poly.type
_entity_poly.pdbx_seq_one_letter_code
_entity_poly.pdbx_strand_id
1 'polypeptide(L)'
;MTSIGRNSPSSSSRTATSAAPAEKNPVPTPGAPVGPPTTDARGDGFETSRGGQVNKLLGGLFGSGDKKYDGVLVGAKGATFPPGTPLSQVPGVTPRDNARPTETLLYVNGINNTKDKQFASMQTLADRTGAKVIGVHNATEGMVADLAQSVGDKLDKGKNPAVDTMADTVYAELKAGRGVHLVAHSQGALVTSRALNDVANRLRIEDGLSSAQVEKAMSKVKVETFGGAAAHFPDGPQYVHYVNKNDIVPTWFGQGDGSGVDEWARDGGKGAVIRRFEQGSGIDGTHSFDSVYLQHRVPFEQARAGH
;
A
#
# COMPACT_ATOMS: atom_id res chain seq x y z
N MET A 1 -15.33 -58.14 29.81
CA MET A 1 -16.13 -57.49 30.87
C MET A 1 -15.50 -57.84 32.20
N THR A 2 -14.77 -56.90 32.80
CA THR A 2 -14.19 -57.07 34.13
C THR A 2 -14.10 -55.68 34.76
N SER A 3 -14.83 -55.50 35.87
CA SER A 3 -15.00 -54.26 36.62
C SER A 3 -14.54 -54.52 38.05
N ILE A 4 -13.58 -53.73 38.54
CA ILE A 4 -13.22 -53.41 39.95
C ILE A 4 -12.33 -52.15 39.82
N GLY A 5 -12.38 -51.04 40.56
CA GLY A 5 -13.11 -50.61 41.75
C GLY A 5 -12.26 -49.57 42.49
N ARG A 6 -12.82 -48.35 42.67
CA ARG A 6 -12.56 -47.30 43.69
C ARG A 6 -11.12 -46.86 44.04
N ASN A 7 -10.88 -45.55 43.97
CA ASN A 7 -10.32 -44.79 45.11
C ASN A 7 -10.63 -43.28 45.02
N SER A 8 -11.13 -42.72 46.13
CA SER A 8 -11.12 -41.31 46.55
C SER A 8 -10.60 -41.34 48.00
N PRO A 9 -9.91 -40.33 48.59
CA PRO A 9 -10.50 -38.99 48.84
C PRO A 9 -9.55 -37.77 49.07
N SER A 10 -10.16 -36.57 49.16
CA SER A 10 -9.79 -35.39 49.99
C SER A 10 -8.46 -34.65 49.68
N SER A 11 -8.23 -33.37 49.93
CA SER A 11 -8.86 -32.24 50.67
C SER A 11 -8.18 -30.96 50.12
N SER A 12 -8.77 -29.77 50.05
CA SER A 12 -8.83 -28.82 51.17
C SER A 12 -9.38 -27.48 50.68
N SER A 13 -10.05 -26.78 51.57
CA SER A 13 -10.85 -25.57 51.39
C SER A 13 -10.16 -24.27 51.86
N ARG A 14 -10.77 -23.13 51.46
CA ARG A 14 -10.68 -21.73 52.01
C ARG A 14 -9.50 -20.89 51.49
N THR A 15 -9.64 -19.60 51.14
CA THR A 15 -10.40 -18.55 51.85
C THR A 15 -10.71 -17.37 50.90
N ALA A 16 -11.87 -16.73 51.09
CA ALA A 16 -12.26 -15.46 50.48
C ALA A 16 -12.22 -14.33 51.52
N THR A 17 -11.75 -13.14 51.12
CA THR A 17 -11.97 -11.76 51.65
C THR A 17 -10.99 -10.86 50.87
N SER A 18 -11.21 -9.62 50.46
CA SER A 18 -12.13 -8.55 50.84
C SER A 18 -12.20 -7.52 49.69
N ALA A 19 -13.27 -6.72 49.67
CA ALA A 19 -13.61 -5.72 48.67
C ALA A 19 -13.08 -4.30 48.98
N ALA A 20 -12.80 -3.55 47.90
CA ALA A 20 -12.99 -2.09 47.63
C ALA A 20 -12.26 -1.05 48.55
N PRO A 21 -12.03 0.21 48.10
CA PRO A 21 -12.97 1.07 47.36
C PRO A 21 -12.43 1.77 46.10
N ALA A 22 -13.40 2.16 45.26
CA ALA A 22 -13.26 3.03 44.11
C ALA A 22 -13.08 4.50 44.53
N GLU A 23 -12.15 5.21 43.89
CA GLU A 23 -12.11 6.68 43.93
C GLU A 23 -13.03 7.26 42.86
N LYS A 24 -14.03 8.02 43.34
CA LYS A 24 -14.87 8.94 42.59
C LYS A 24 -14.24 10.33 42.62
N ASN A 25 -14.36 11.09 41.54
CA ASN A 25 -14.62 12.53 41.51
C ASN A 25 -14.78 13.00 40.04
N PRO A 26 -15.49 14.11 39.74
CA PRO A 26 -16.92 14.32 39.97
C PRO A 26 -17.68 14.60 38.65
N VAL A 27 -18.98 14.31 38.67
CA VAL A 27 -19.95 14.68 37.61
C VAL A 27 -20.39 16.15 37.80
N PRO A 28 -20.41 16.99 36.76
CA PRO A 28 -21.14 18.26 36.79
C PRO A 28 -22.62 18.04 36.43
N THR A 29 -23.52 18.45 37.32
CA THR A 29 -24.99 18.43 37.14
C THR A 29 -25.47 19.70 36.40
N PRO A 30 -26.58 19.67 35.63
CA PRO A 30 -26.95 20.72 34.69
C PRO A 30 -27.91 21.78 35.27
N GLY A 31 -27.86 23.00 34.71
CA GLY A 31 -28.80 24.10 34.97
C GLY A 31 -28.99 24.99 33.74
N ALA A 32 -30.24 25.06 33.27
CA ALA A 32 -30.82 25.71 32.07
C ALA A 32 -30.77 27.27 32.08
N PRO A 33 -31.55 27.98 31.22
CA PRO A 33 -31.47 28.13 29.76
C PRO A 33 -31.36 29.63 29.37
N VAL A 34 -30.92 29.96 28.14
CA VAL A 34 -31.17 31.31 27.57
C VAL A 34 -31.69 31.18 26.14
N GLY A 35 -32.90 31.67 25.91
CA GLY A 35 -33.59 31.72 24.61
C GLY A 35 -33.36 33.02 23.82
N PRO A 36 -33.94 33.14 22.61
CA PRO A 36 -33.42 33.89 21.44
C PRO A 36 -34.04 35.30 21.25
N PRO A 37 -33.57 36.12 20.27
CA PRO A 37 -34.20 36.25 18.93
C PRO A 37 -33.18 36.37 17.75
N THR A 38 -33.33 35.70 16.58
CA THR A 38 -33.93 36.17 15.28
C THR A 38 -33.47 37.55 14.81
N THR A 39 -33.09 37.90 13.57
CA THR A 39 -33.14 37.43 12.16
C THR A 39 -32.08 38.29 11.41
N ASP A 40 -31.48 37.91 10.28
CA ASP A 40 -32.01 38.19 8.94
C ASP A 40 -31.08 37.66 7.83
N ALA A 41 -31.68 37.51 6.65
CA ALA A 41 -31.24 36.77 5.50
C ALA A 41 -30.42 37.55 4.44
N ARG A 42 -29.94 36.78 3.44
CA ARG A 42 -29.49 37.14 2.06
C ARG A 42 -28.01 37.57 1.98
N GLY A 43 -27.11 36.95 1.18
CA GLY A 43 -27.11 36.80 -0.29
C GLY A 43 -26.78 38.17 -0.92
N ASP A 44 -25.83 38.42 -1.80
CA ASP A 44 -24.87 37.70 -2.65
C ASP A 44 -23.63 38.63 -2.85
N GLY A 45 -22.64 38.28 -3.67
CA GLY A 45 -21.56 39.22 -3.98
C GLY A 45 -20.31 38.59 -4.57
N PHE A 46 -20.40 38.24 -5.86
CA PHE A 46 -19.21 38.17 -6.70
C PHE A 46 -18.61 39.60 -6.78
N GLU A 47 -17.27 39.66 -6.79
CA GLU A 47 -16.41 40.84 -7.02
C GLU A 47 -16.10 41.71 -5.79
N THR A 48 -14.87 42.15 -5.52
CA THR A 48 -13.52 41.84 -6.02
C THR A 48 -12.58 42.58 -5.08
N SER A 49 -11.54 41.91 -4.57
CA SER A 49 -10.30 42.61 -4.20
C SER A 49 -9.16 41.63 -4.01
N ARG A 50 -8.41 41.45 -5.10
CA ARG A 50 -6.94 41.29 -5.15
C ARG A 50 -6.29 40.75 -3.87
N GLY A 51 -6.34 39.44 -3.71
CA GLY A 51 -5.47 38.69 -2.80
C GLY A 51 -5.20 37.24 -3.22
N GLY A 52 -5.83 36.77 -4.30
CA GLY A 52 -5.94 35.33 -4.63
C GLY A 52 -4.89 34.74 -5.57
N GLN A 53 -3.86 35.48 -6.00
CA GLN A 53 -2.91 34.98 -7.00
C GLN A 53 -1.49 34.71 -6.47
N VAL A 54 -1.15 35.12 -5.25
CA VAL A 54 0.20 34.83 -4.70
C VAL A 54 0.20 33.52 -3.89
N ASN A 55 -0.91 33.16 -3.23
CA ASN A 55 -1.03 31.90 -2.48
C ASN A 55 -1.31 30.65 -3.33
N LYS A 56 -1.69 30.80 -4.62
CA LYS A 56 -1.96 29.65 -5.51
C LYS A 56 -0.74 29.20 -6.32
N LEU A 57 0.29 30.05 -6.43
CA LEU A 57 1.49 29.76 -7.21
C LEU A 57 2.65 29.18 -6.38
N LEU A 58 2.63 29.34 -5.04
CA LEU A 58 3.64 28.78 -4.13
C LEU A 58 3.11 27.75 -3.12
N GLY A 59 1.79 27.63 -2.93
CA GLY A 59 1.17 26.61 -2.06
C GLY A 59 0.76 25.31 -2.78
N GLY A 60 0.91 25.24 -4.11
CA GLY A 60 0.44 24.13 -4.96
C GLY A 60 1.52 23.13 -5.39
N LEU A 61 2.77 23.30 -4.94
CA LEU A 61 3.91 22.50 -5.37
C LEU A 61 4.55 21.66 -4.25
N PHE A 62 4.07 21.76 -3.00
CA PHE A 62 4.65 21.02 -1.87
C PHE A 62 3.58 20.52 -0.87
N GLY A 63 3.16 19.27 -1.04
CA GLY A 63 3.35 18.20 -0.07
C GLY A 63 2.54 18.09 1.23
N SER A 64 1.88 19.13 1.78
CA SER A 64 1.23 18.97 3.10
C SER A 64 -0.21 18.44 3.06
N GLY A 65 -0.93 18.66 1.96
CA GLY A 65 -2.37 18.36 1.86
C GLY A 65 -2.70 16.87 1.65
N ASP A 66 -1.77 16.10 1.08
CA ASP A 66 -2.02 14.71 0.69
C ASP A 66 -1.62 13.70 1.78
N LYS A 67 -0.82 14.13 2.77
CA LYS A 67 -0.37 13.29 3.88
C LYS A 67 -1.52 12.67 4.68
N LYS A 68 -2.67 13.34 4.73
CA LYS A 68 -3.90 12.81 5.36
C LYS A 68 -4.47 11.57 4.66
N TYR A 69 -4.06 11.30 3.43
CA TYR A 69 -4.42 10.11 2.67
C TYR A 69 -3.36 9.01 2.76
N ASP A 70 -2.27 9.18 3.50
CA ASP A 70 -1.25 8.15 3.60
C ASP A 70 -1.83 6.84 4.14
N GLY A 71 -1.61 5.74 3.41
CA GLY A 71 -2.17 4.44 3.69
C GLY A 71 -3.65 4.27 3.39
N VAL A 72 -4.40 5.28 2.95
CA VAL A 72 -5.82 5.08 2.65
C VAL A 72 -5.98 4.23 1.38
N LEU A 73 -7.05 3.46 1.34
CA LEU A 73 -7.45 2.76 0.13
C LEU A 73 -8.17 3.75 -0.80
N VAL A 74 -7.83 3.73 -2.08
CA VAL A 74 -8.44 4.57 -3.12
C VAL A 74 -9.27 3.69 -4.05
N GLY A 75 -10.53 4.06 -4.26
CA GLY A 75 -11.48 3.33 -5.07
C GLY A 75 -12.02 4.14 -6.26
N ALA A 76 -13.14 3.67 -6.80
CA ALA A 76 -13.87 4.28 -7.89
C ALA A 76 -14.18 5.76 -7.62
N LYS A 77 -14.14 6.59 -8.67
CA LYS A 77 -14.38 8.03 -8.61
C LYS A 77 -13.46 8.79 -7.63
N GLY A 78 -12.32 8.19 -7.27
CA GLY A 78 -11.34 8.76 -6.35
C GLY A 78 -11.78 8.76 -4.88
N ALA A 79 -12.80 7.97 -4.53
CA ALA A 79 -13.27 7.80 -3.16
C ALA A 79 -12.21 7.12 -2.29
N THR A 80 -12.14 7.49 -1.02
CA THR A 80 -11.17 6.95 -0.05
C THR A 80 -11.85 6.08 1.00
N PHE A 81 -11.16 5.01 1.40
CA PHE A 81 -11.62 4.08 2.43
C PHE A 81 -10.50 3.92 3.48
N PRO A 82 -10.85 3.78 4.77
CA PRO A 82 -9.86 3.64 5.81
C PRO A 82 -9.05 2.34 5.66
N PRO A 83 -7.80 2.30 6.16
CA PRO A 83 -7.03 1.06 6.31
C PRO A 83 -7.86 -0.03 7.00
N GLY A 84 -7.67 -1.29 6.59
CA GLY A 84 -8.41 -2.45 7.12
C GLY A 84 -9.81 -2.66 6.52
N THR A 85 -10.29 -1.77 5.64
CA THR A 85 -11.51 -2.04 4.86
C THR A 85 -11.30 -3.26 3.97
N PRO A 86 -12.15 -4.30 4.01
CA PRO A 86 -12.02 -5.46 3.14
C PRO A 86 -12.05 -5.06 1.66
N LEU A 87 -11.18 -5.64 0.83
CA LEU A 87 -11.12 -5.31 -0.61
C LEU A 87 -12.45 -5.56 -1.35
N SER A 88 -13.27 -6.49 -0.86
CA SER A 88 -14.61 -6.76 -1.38
C SER A 88 -15.60 -5.61 -1.15
N GLN A 89 -15.32 -4.73 -0.18
CA GLN A 89 -16.16 -3.57 0.17
C GLN A 89 -15.65 -2.26 -0.44
N VAL A 90 -14.48 -2.29 -1.09
CA VAL A 90 -13.94 -1.13 -1.82
C VAL A 90 -14.37 -1.23 -3.28
N PRO A 91 -15.26 -0.34 -3.78
CA PRO A 91 -15.54 -0.24 -5.19
C PRO A 91 -14.25 0.17 -5.91
N GLY A 92 -13.71 -0.68 -6.78
CA GLY A 92 -12.49 -0.37 -7.52
C GLY A 92 -12.77 0.38 -8.81
N VAL A 93 -11.73 0.98 -9.38
CA VAL A 93 -11.75 1.59 -10.71
C VAL A 93 -11.85 0.48 -11.75
N THR A 94 -12.88 0.53 -12.59
CA THR A 94 -13.08 -0.44 -13.67
C THR A 94 -12.58 0.12 -15.00
N PRO A 95 -12.18 -0.73 -15.95
CA PRO A 95 -11.90 -0.30 -17.32
C PRO A 95 -13.12 0.42 -17.92
N ARG A 96 -12.90 1.47 -18.72
CA ARG A 96 -13.99 2.22 -19.34
C ARG A 96 -14.80 1.40 -20.34
N ASP A 97 -14.18 0.40 -20.96
CA ASP A 97 -14.76 -0.51 -21.95
C ASP A 97 -15.23 -1.85 -21.38
N ASN A 98 -14.96 -2.12 -20.09
CA ASN A 98 -15.38 -3.34 -19.40
C ASN A 98 -15.89 -3.07 -17.98
N ALA A 99 -17.21 -3.07 -17.82
CA ALA A 99 -17.85 -2.88 -16.52
C ALA A 99 -17.78 -4.11 -15.59
N ARG A 100 -17.29 -5.27 -16.06
CA ARG A 100 -17.25 -6.53 -15.30
C ARG A 100 -15.87 -7.21 -15.35
N PRO A 101 -14.82 -6.56 -14.81
CA PRO A 101 -13.50 -7.15 -14.72
C PRO A 101 -13.52 -8.41 -13.82
N THR A 102 -12.78 -9.44 -14.23
CA THR A 102 -12.64 -10.71 -13.48
C THR A 102 -11.45 -10.74 -12.54
N GLU A 103 -10.55 -9.75 -12.66
CA GLU A 103 -9.34 -9.61 -11.86
C GLU A 103 -9.36 -8.29 -11.09
N THR A 104 -8.72 -8.28 -9.92
CA THR A 104 -8.49 -7.06 -9.12
C THR A 104 -7.01 -6.87 -8.87
N LEU A 105 -6.50 -5.72 -9.25
CA LEU A 105 -5.14 -5.26 -8.97
C LEU A 105 -5.16 -4.32 -7.76
N LEU A 106 -4.21 -4.51 -6.84
CA LEU A 106 -3.95 -3.59 -5.74
C LEU A 106 -2.71 -2.76 -6.08
N TYR A 107 -2.91 -1.48 -6.36
CA TYR A 107 -1.89 -0.57 -6.87
C TYR A 107 -1.34 0.35 -5.80
N VAL A 108 -0.01 0.45 -5.65
CA VAL A 108 0.63 1.46 -4.80
C VAL A 108 1.45 2.44 -5.65
N ASN A 109 1.19 3.73 -5.44
CA ASN A 109 1.84 4.80 -6.19
C ASN A 109 3.27 5.08 -5.72
N GLY A 110 4.03 5.72 -6.61
CA GLY A 110 5.31 6.35 -6.31
C GLY A 110 5.17 7.69 -5.57
N ILE A 111 6.32 8.31 -5.34
CA ILE A 111 6.45 9.61 -4.65
C ILE A 111 5.85 10.76 -5.48
N ASN A 112 5.47 11.85 -4.80
CA ASN A 112 5.02 13.09 -5.43
C ASN A 112 3.78 12.91 -6.33
N ASN A 113 3.02 11.88 -6.03
CA ASN A 113 1.78 11.55 -6.68
C ASN A 113 0.65 11.95 -5.73
N THR A 114 -0.22 12.86 -6.17
CA THR A 114 -1.40 13.21 -5.36
C THR A 114 -2.41 12.07 -5.43
N LYS A 115 -3.33 11.96 -4.47
CA LYS A 115 -4.44 11.00 -4.55
C LYS A 115 -5.17 11.06 -5.91
N ASP A 116 -5.37 12.25 -6.47
CA ASP A 116 -6.06 12.41 -7.75
C ASP A 116 -5.21 11.99 -8.94
N LYS A 117 -3.90 12.25 -8.92
CA LYS A 117 -2.97 11.72 -9.93
C LYS A 117 -2.87 10.20 -9.84
N GLN A 118 -2.85 9.62 -8.63
CA GLN A 118 -2.91 8.17 -8.43
C GLN A 118 -4.18 7.60 -9.05
N PHE A 119 -5.34 8.21 -8.78
CA PHE A 119 -6.61 7.79 -9.36
C PHE A 119 -6.59 7.82 -10.91
N ALA A 120 -5.96 8.83 -11.52
CA ALA A 120 -5.78 8.88 -12.96
C ALA A 120 -4.93 7.70 -13.47
N SER A 121 -3.80 7.41 -12.82
CA SER A 121 -2.96 6.24 -13.17
C SER A 121 -3.69 4.91 -12.94
N MET A 122 -4.54 4.81 -11.92
CA MET A 122 -5.40 3.63 -11.71
C MET A 122 -6.38 3.42 -12.86
N GLN A 123 -6.96 4.49 -13.41
CA GLN A 123 -7.83 4.38 -14.58
C GLN A 123 -7.03 3.93 -15.82
N THR A 124 -5.84 4.48 -16.06
CA THR A 124 -4.96 4.04 -17.14
C THR A 124 -4.61 2.57 -16.99
N LEU A 125 -4.26 2.12 -15.79
CA LEU A 125 -3.98 0.72 -15.49
C LEU A 125 -5.21 -0.16 -15.72
N ALA A 126 -6.39 0.25 -15.27
CA ALA A 126 -7.62 -0.49 -15.51
C ALA A 126 -7.89 -0.65 -17.02
N ASP A 127 -7.85 0.45 -17.77
CA ASP A 127 -8.06 0.46 -19.22
C ASP A 127 -7.03 -0.40 -19.97
N ARG A 128 -5.78 -0.44 -19.53
CA ARG A 128 -4.71 -1.24 -20.16
C ARG A 128 -4.78 -2.72 -19.85
N THR A 129 -5.28 -3.08 -18.68
CA THR A 129 -5.25 -4.47 -18.19
C THR A 129 -6.59 -5.19 -18.31
N GLY A 130 -7.68 -4.44 -18.46
CA GLY A 130 -9.03 -5.00 -18.35
C GLY A 130 -9.41 -5.40 -16.91
N ALA A 131 -8.57 -5.07 -15.92
CA ALA A 131 -8.77 -5.42 -14.51
C ALA A 131 -9.38 -4.27 -13.70
N LYS A 132 -10.01 -4.62 -12.57
CA LYS A 132 -10.41 -3.66 -11.54
C LYS A 132 -9.16 -3.20 -10.78
N VAL A 133 -9.05 -1.92 -10.45
CA VAL A 133 -7.91 -1.40 -9.67
C VAL A 133 -8.39 -0.77 -8.37
N ILE A 134 -7.75 -1.15 -7.26
CA ILE A 134 -7.87 -0.50 -5.96
C ILE A 134 -6.49 0.06 -5.62
N GLY A 135 -6.42 1.31 -5.15
CA GLY A 135 -5.17 1.96 -4.78
C GLY A 135 -4.88 1.81 -3.29
N VAL A 136 -3.60 1.71 -2.92
CA VAL A 136 -3.09 2.09 -1.58
C VAL A 136 -2.32 3.39 -1.80
N HIS A 137 -2.76 4.47 -1.18
CA HIS A 137 -2.11 5.75 -1.35
C HIS A 137 -0.85 5.84 -0.49
N ASN A 138 0.29 6.14 -1.11
CA ASN A 138 1.56 6.37 -0.45
C ASN A 138 1.89 7.87 -0.51
N ALA A 139 1.63 8.58 0.58
CA ALA A 139 1.84 10.03 0.66
C ALA A 139 3.26 10.30 1.16
N THR A 140 4.21 10.35 0.23
CA THR A 140 5.58 10.76 0.53
C THR A 140 5.90 12.16 0.01
N GLU A 141 6.60 12.91 0.85
CA GLU A 141 7.10 14.23 0.53
C GLU A 141 8.38 14.07 -0.31
N GLY A 142 8.28 14.21 -1.63
CA GLY A 142 9.40 14.63 -2.50
C GLY A 142 10.67 13.76 -2.60
N MET A 143 10.76 12.58 -1.98
CA MET A 143 12.02 11.86 -1.83
C MET A 143 12.69 11.27 -3.09
N VAL A 144 12.34 11.60 -4.35
CA VAL A 144 13.09 11.04 -5.51
C VAL A 144 14.44 11.72 -5.67
N ALA A 145 14.48 13.06 -5.53
CA ALA A 145 15.74 13.81 -5.48
C ALA A 145 16.53 13.46 -4.22
N ASP A 146 15.86 13.31 -3.08
CA ASP A 146 16.51 12.88 -1.84
C ASP A 146 16.95 11.40 -1.87
N LEU A 147 16.27 10.49 -2.61
CA LEU A 147 16.75 9.11 -2.83
C LEU A 147 18.07 9.14 -3.60
N ALA A 148 18.16 9.98 -4.63
CA ALA A 148 19.40 10.14 -5.38
C ALA A 148 20.56 10.71 -4.51
N GLN A 149 20.25 11.44 -3.44
CA GLN A 149 21.23 12.16 -2.62
C GLN A 149 21.50 11.55 -1.22
N SER A 150 20.65 10.67 -0.66
CA SER A 150 20.62 10.40 0.80
C SER A 150 20.65 8.92 1.24
N VAL A 151 21.00 7.96 0.38
CA VAL A 151 20.75 6.53 0.64
C VAL A 151 21.87 5.84 1.44
N GLY A 152 22.16 6.41 2.61
CA GLY A 152 22.83 5.72 3.71
C GLY A 152 21.90 5.42 4.90
N ASP A 153 20.99 6.34 5.24
CA ASP A 153 20.37 6.33 6.59
C ASP A 153 18.83 6.44 6.66
N LYS A 154 18.13 6.88 5.60
CA LYS A 154 16.72 7.34 5.73
C LYS A 154 15.62 6.37 5.33
N LEU A 155 15.90 5.30 4.58
CA LEU A 155 14.82 4.50 3.96
C LEU A 155 14.27 3.38 4.85
N ASP A 156 14.90 3.11 5.99
CA ASP A 156 14.72 1.85 6.72
C ASP A 156 14.16 1.96 8.15
N LYS A 157 13.81 3.17 8.64
CA LYS A 157 13.54 3.36 10.09
C LYS A 157 12.21 4.03 10.48
N GLY A 158 11.27 4.19 9.54
CA GLY A 158 10.00 4.89 9.79
C GLY A 158 8.75 4.02 9.63
N LYS A 159 7.75 4.25 10.50
CA LYS A 159 6.37 3.78 10.30
C LYS A 159 5.82 4.37 9.00
N ASN A 160 5.35 3.51 8.09
CA ASN A 160 4.76 3.92 6.82
C ASN A 160 3.34 3.36 6.75
N PRO A 161 2.29 4.19 6.87
CA PRO A 161 0.89 3.75 6.79
C PRO A 161 0.52 2.97 5.53
N ALA A 162 1.17 3.24 4.40
CA ALA A 162 0.97 2.48 3.17
C ALA A 162 1.58 1.07 3.26
N VAL A 163 2.71 0.90 3.96
CA VAL A 163 3.28 -0.42 4.27
C VAL A 163 2.31 -1.20 5.15
N ASP A 164 1.85 -0.60 6.25
CA ASP A 164 0.92 -1.22 7.21
C ASP A 164 -0.36 -1.68 6.48
N THR A 165 -0.96 -0.78 5.69
CA THR A 165 -2.19 -1.08 4.95
C THR A 165 -1.99 -2.19 3.93
N MET A 166 -0.89 -2.16 3.18
CA MET A 166 -0.56 -3.20 2.19
C MET A 166 -0.35 -4.55 2.88
N ALA A 167 0.41 -4.58 3.98
CA ALA A 167 0.71 -5.80 4.73
C ALA A 167 -0.56 -6.42 5.32
N ASP A 168 -1.38 -5.61 5.99
CA ASP A 168 -2.66 -6.06 6.57
C ASP A 168 -3.61 -6.59 5.52
N THR A 169 -3.71 -5.90 4.38
CA THR A 169 -4.56 -6.31 3.27
C THR A 169 -4.12 -7.65 2.70
N VAL A 170 -2.84 -7.79 2.36
CA VAL A 170 -2.31 -9.03 1.78
C VAL A 170 -2.42 -10.18 2.78
N TYR A 171 -2.07 -9.96 4.05
CA TYR A 171 -2.18 -10.97 5.09
C TYR A 171 -3.63 -11.45 5.25
N ALA A 172 -4.60 -10.54 5.33
CA ALA A 172 -6.02 -10.88 5.45
C ALA A 172 -6.55 -11.67 4.24
N GLU A 173 -6.16 -11.30 3.02
CA GLU A 173 -6.55 -12.02 1.80
C GLU A 173 -5.96 -13.44 1.77
N LEU A 174 -4.68 -13.60 2.13
CA LEU A 174 -4.03 -14.91 2.22
C LEU A 174 -4.68 -15.81 3.29
N LYS A 175 -5.01 -15.25 4.46
CA LYS A 175 -5.74 -15.95 5.53
C LYS A 175 -7.13 -16.39 5.09
N ALA A 176 -7.78 -15.61 4.24
CA ALA A 176 -9.05 -15.97 3.62
C ALA A 176 -8.91 -16.93 2.42
N GLY A 177 -7.69 -17.39 2.13
CA GLY A 177 -7.40 -18.34 1.06
C GLY A 177 -7.38 -17.73 -0.35
N ARG A 178 -7.52 -16.40 -0.47
CA ARG A 178 -7.57 -15.67 -1.74
C ARG A 178 -6.17 -15.27 -2.21
N GLY A 179 -6.03 -15.08 -3.52
CA GLY A 179 -4.81 -14.53 -4.12
C GLY A 179 -4.90 -13.02 -4.25
N VAL A 180 -3.74 -12.37 -4.36
CA VAL A 180 -3.62 -10.91 -4.51
C VAL A 180 -2.69 -10.61 -5.66
N HIS A 181 -3.05 -9.64 -6.50
CA HIS A 181 -2.17 -9.14 -7.55
C HIS A 181 -1.77 -7.69 -7.25
N LEU A 182 -0.50 -7.51 -6.88
CA LEU A 182 0.09 -6.23 -6.52
C LEU A 182 0.72 -5.56 -7.73
N VAL A 183 0.48 -4.26 -7.89
CA VAL A 183 1.16 -3.41 -8.87
C VAL A 183 1.81 -2.25 -8.15
N ALA A 184 3.08 -2.01 -8.41
CA ALA A 184 3.84 -0.98 -7.72
C ALA A 184 4.67 -0.15 -8.69
N HIS A 185 4.72 1.16 -8.49
CA HIS A 185 5.55 2.06 -9.29
C HIS A 185 6.56 2.81 -8.42
N SER A 186 7.79 2.97 -8.91
CA SER A 186 8.82 3.79 -8.24
C SER A 186 9.05 3.32 -6.79
N GLN A 187 8.97 4.23 -5.81
CA GLN A 187 9.02 3.91 -4.38
C GLN A 187 7.92 2.94 -3.92
N GLY A 188 6.77 2.86 -4.61
CA GLY A 188 5.74 1.86 -4.29
C GLY A 188 6.30 0.43 -4.26
N ALA A 189 7.39 0.15 -4.99
CA ALA A 189 8.09 -1.13 -4.92
C ALA A 189 8.77 -1.37 -3.55
N LEU A 190 9.33 -0.34 -2.92
CA LEU A 190 9.87 -0.42 -1.55
C LEU A 190 8.75 -0.64 -0.53
N VAL A 191 7.63 0.06 -0.69
CA VAL A 191 6.44 -0.16 0.15
C VAL A 191 5.98 -1.61 0.04
N THR A 192 5.90 -2.13 -1.19
CA THR A 192 5.50 -3.50 -1.47
C THR A 192 6.47 -4.52 -0.89
N SER A 193 7.79 -4.35 -1.10
CA SER A 193 8.81 -5.25 -0.53
C SER A 193 8.74 -5.31 0.99
N ARG A 194 8.65 -4.15 1.67
CA ARG A 194 8.52 -4.08 3.12
C ARG A 194 7.24 -4.76 3.60
N ALA A 195 6.11 -4.47 2.96
CA ALA A 195 4.83 -5.07 3.31
C ALA A 195 4.85 -6.60 3.16
N LEU A 196 5.48 -7.12 2.09
CA LEU A 196 5.59 -8.57 1.88
C LEU A 196 6.52 -9.23 2.91
N ASN A 197 7.59 -8.56 3.33
CA ASN A 197 8.43 -9.05 4.43
C ASN A 197 7.65 -9.09 5.76
N ASP A 198 6.82 -8.08 6.04
CA ASP A 198 5.94 -8.08 7.20
C ASP A 198 4.93 -9.24 7.12
N VAL A 199 4.29 -9.46 5.97
CA VAL A 199 3.41 -10.62 5.74
C VAL A 199 4.13 -11.93 6.01
N ALA A 200 5.33 -12.13 5.46
CA ALA A 200 6.13 -13.33 5.67
C ALA A 200 6.45 -13.55 7.17
N ASN A 201 6.83 -12.48 7.86
CA ASN A 201 7.10 -12.50 9.29
C ASN A 201 5.86 -12.84 10.11
N ARG A 202 4.70 -12.28 9.79
CA ARG A 202 3.44 -12.56 10.47
C ARG A 202 2.99 -13.99 10.26
N LEU A 203 3.05 -14.51 9.03
CA LEU A 203 2.78 -15.92 8.74
C LEU A 203 3.70 -16.86 9.54
N ARG A 204 4.96 -16.48 9.75
CA ARG A 204 5.90 -17.27 10.57
C ARG A 204 5.63 -17.16 12.07
N ILE A 205 5.46 -15.95 12.58
CA ILE A 205 5.42 -15.65 14.02
C ILE A 205 4.01 -15.82 14.58
N GLU A 206 3.00 -15.28 13.91
CA GLU A 206 1.60 -15.32 14.37
C GLU A 206 0.95 -16.66 14.06
N ASP A 207 1.24 -17.24 12.89
CA ASP A 207 0.62 -18.51 12.44
C ASP A 207 1.50 -19.75 12.64
N GLY A 208 2.74 -19.58 13.11
CA GLY A 208 3.66 -20.69 13.37
C GLY A 208 4.10 -21.46 12.11
N LEU A 209 4.01 -20.86 10.92
CA LEU A 209 4.40 -21.52 9.68
C LEU A 209 5.92 -21.61 9.55
N SER A 210 6.41 -22.76 9.08
CA SER A 210 7.81 -22.91 8.64
C SER A 210 8.07 -22.09 7.37
N SER A 211 9.34 -21.82 7.04
CA SER A 211 9.71 -21.04 5.84
C SER A 211 9.10 -21.60 4.55
N ALA A 212 9.11 -22.94 4.37
CA ALA A 212 8.50 -23.58 3.21
C ALA A 212 6.97 -23.40 3.17
N GLN A 213 6.31 -23.37 4.33
CA GLN A 213 4.88 -23.10 4.42
C GLN A 213 4.56 -21.63 4.16
N VAL A 214 5.42 -20.70 4.59
CA VAL A 214 5.33 -19.27 4.27
C VAL A 214 5.46 -19.05 2.76
N GLU A 215 6.50 -19.58 2.12
CA GLU A 215 6.67 -19.50 0.66
C GLU A 215 5.42 -20.05 -0.07
N LYS A 216 4.91 -21.22 0.38
CA LYS A 216 3.71 -21.81 -0.19
C LYS A 216 2.47 -20.93 -0.01
N ALA A 217 2.29 -20.31 1.15
CA ALA A 217 1.17 -19.40 1.39
C ALA A 217 1.28 -18.15 0.50
N MET A 218 2.48 -17.57 0.42
CA MET A 218 2.75 -16.36 -0.37
C MET A 218 2.77 -16.61 -1.88
N SER A 219 2.84 -17.86 -2.34
CA SER A 219 2.74 -18.21 -3.78
C SER A 219 1.44 -17.79 -4.46
N LYS A 220 0.40 -17.43 -3.70
CA LYS A 220 -0.85 -16.85 -4.21
C LYS A 220 -0.75 -15.36 -4.51
N VAL A 221 0.40 -14.72 -4.22
CA VAL A 221 0.64 -13.30 -4.47
C VAL A 221 1.39 -13.15 -5.78
N LYS A 222 0.83 -12.34 -6.69
CA LYS A 222 1.48 -11.87 -7.92
C LYS A 222 1.94 -10.44 -7.71
N VAL A 223 3.11 -10.09 -8.22
CA VAL A 223 3.69 -8.76 -8.05
C VAL A 223 4.29 -8.27 -9.37
N GLU A 224 3.82 -7.12 -9.82
CA GLU A 224 4.43 -6.35 -10.90
C GLU A 224 5.01 -5.04 -10.37
N THR A 225 6.30 -4.81 -10.58
CA THR A 225 6.91 -3.52 -10.26
C THR A 225 7.37 -2.80 -11.51
N PHE A 226 7.16 -1.48 -11.57
CA PHE A 226 7.52 -0.63 -12.70
C PHE A 226 8.46 0.47 -12.21
N GLY A 227 9.70 0.48 -12.70
CA GLY A 227 10.73 1.44 -12.25
C GLY A 227 10.97 1.38 -10.75
N GLY A 228 10.85 0.19 -10.16
CA GLY A 228 10.79 0.01 -8.72
C GLY A 228 12.10 0.35 -8.02
N ALA A 229 12.02 1.03 -6.87
CA ALA A 229 13.19 1.42 -6.06
C ALA A 229 13.64 0.36 -5.03
N ALA A 230 13.19 -0.90 -5.17
CA ALA A 230 13.49 -1.97 -4.23
C ALA A 230 14.43 -3.01 -4.85
N ALA A 231 15.58 -3.23 -4.20
CA ALA A 231 16.56 -4.23 -4.61
C ALA A 231 16.24 -5.64 -4.09
N HIS A 232 15.49 -5.76 -2.99
CA HIS A 232 15.24 -7.04 -2.30
C HIS A 232 13.75 -7.29 -2.14
N PHE A 233 13.31 -8.52 -2.38
CA PHE A 233 11.94 -9.00 -2.15
C PHE A 233 11.97 -10.38 -1.50
N PRO A 234 10.99 -10.72 -0.63
CA PRO A 234 10.96 -12.03 0.02
C PRO A 234 10.56 -13.13 -0.96
N ASP A 235 11.03 -14.35 -0.70
CA ASP A 235 10.62 -15.55 -1.44
C ASP A 235 9.14 -15.90 -1.22
N GLY A 236 8.54 -16.54 -2.23
CA GLY A 236 7.16 -17.02 -2.19
C GLY A 236 6.29 -16.41 -3.29
N PRO A 237 6.13 -15.08 -3.36
CA PRO A 237 5.34 -14.46 -4.42
C PRO A 237 5.91 -14.69 -5.82
N GLN A 238 5.04 -14.51 -6.82
CA GLN A 238 5.41 -14.54 -8.23
C GLN A 238 5.73 -13.13 -8.70
N TYR A 239 6.98 -12.88 -9.12
CA TYR A 239 7.45 -11.53 -9.45
C TYR A 239 7.69 -11.31 -10.95
N VAL A 240 7.32 -10.12 -11.41
CA VAL A 240 7.76 -9.50 -12.66
C VAL A 240 8.22 -8.07 -12.37
N HIS A 241 9.48 -7.77 -12.69
CA HIS A 241 10.04 -6.43 -12.53
C HIS A 241 10.31 -5.81 -13.90
N TYR A 242 9.68 -4.68 -14.19
CA TYR A 242 9.95 -3.88 -15.38
C TYR A 242 10.98 -2.81 -15.06
N VAL A 243 12.08 -2.82 -15.80
CA VAL A 243 13.20 -1.90 -15.65
C VAL A 243 13.49 -1.21 -16.98
N ASN A 244 13.32 0.11 -17.03
CA ASN A 244 13.91 0.90 -18.08
C ASN A 244 15.39 1.14 -17.74
N LYS A 245 16.34 0.74 -18.58
CA LYS A 245 17.76 0.94 -18.30
C LYS A 245 18.18 2.42 -18.32
N ASN A 246 17.37 3.29 -18.93
CA ASN A 246 17.60 4.73 -18.92
C ASN A 246 17.00 5.42 -17.68
N ASP A 247 16.31 4.66 -16.82
CA ASP A 247 15.70 5.16 -15.60
C ASP A 247 16.63 4.94 -14.41
N ILE A 248 17.06 6.03 -13.78
CA ILE A 248 18.05 5.99 -12.69
C ILE A 248 17.51 5.28 -11.45
N VAL A 249 16.19 5.28 -11.23
CA VAL A 249 15.59 4.74 -10.01
C VAL A 249 15.77 3.22 -9.89
N PRO A 250 15.27 2.40 -10.83
CA PRO A 250 15.46 0.96 -10.77
C PRO A 250 16.91 0.54 -11.01
N THR A 251 17.70 1.33 -11.75
CA THR A 251 19.10 0.98 -12.05
C THR A 251 20.02 1.16 -10.85
N TRP A 252 19.79 2.18 -10.01
CA TRP A 252 20.61 2.41 -8.82
C TRP A 252 20.02 1.78 -7.56
N PHE A 253 18.70 1.86 -7.35
CA PHE A 253 18.07 1.45 -6.09
C PHE A 253 17.29 0.14 -6.18
N GLY A 254 16.90 -0.21 -7.41
CA GLY A 254 16.03 -1.35 -7.67
C GLY A 254 16.77 -2.58 -8.15
N GLN A 255 16.17 -3.20 -9.16
CA GLN A 255 16.60 -4.47 -9.76
C GLN A 255 17.73 -4.33 -10.79
N GLY A 256 18.29 -3.12 -10.95
CA GLY A 256 19.49 -2.88 -11.74
C GLY A 256 19.29 -3.00 -13.25
N ASP A 257 20.28 -2.51 -14.01
CA ASP A 257 20.28 -2.58 -15.48
C ASP A 257 20.76 -3.93 -16.03
N GLY A 258 21.22 -4.85 -15.17
CA GLY A 258 21.74 -6.17 -15.54
C GLY A 258 23.21 -6.16 -15.96
N SER A 259 23.92 -5.05 -15.78
CA SER A 259 25.34 -4.89 -16.13
C SER A 259 26.20 -4.35 -14.99
N GLY A 260 25.59 -3.99 -13.86
CA GLY A 260 26.28 -3.49 -12.67
C GLY A 260 27.10 -4.55 -11.92
N VAL A 261 28.17 -4.09 -11.27
CA VAL A 261 29.03 -4.94 -10.40
C VAL A 261 28.35 -5.34 -9.09
N ASP A 262 27.21 -4.72 -8.78
CA ASP A 262 26.39 -4.91 -7.58
C ASP A 262 25.14 -5.77 -7.84
N GLU A 263 24.94 -6.27 -9.07
CA GLU A 263 23.79 -7.12 -9.44
C GLU A 263 23.69 -8.38 -8.55
N TRP A 264 24.82 -8.92 -8.09
CA TRP A 264 24.83 -10.09 -7.20
C TRP A 264 24.20 -9.82 -5.82
N ALA A 265 24.12 -8.55 -5.42
CA ALA A 265 23.52 -8.12 -4.16
C ALA A 265 22.06 -7.66 -4.32
N ARG A 266 21.45 -7.87 -5.50
CA ARG A 266 20.03 -7.61 -5.76
C ARG A 266 19.27 -8.93 -5.77
N ASP A 267 18.13 -8.96 -5.10
CA ASP A 267 17.26 -10.13 -5.03
C ASP A 267 15.80 -9.75 -5.35
N GLY A 268 15.37 -10.02 -6.58
CA GLY A 268 13.97 -9.83 -6.98
C GLY A 268 12.98 -10.79 -6.32
N GLY A 269 13.45 -11.69 -5.46
CA GLY A 269 12.70 -12.82 -4.93
C GLY A 269 12.86 -14.04 -5.84
N LYS A 270 12.80 -15.22 -5.23
CA LYS A 270 13.00 -16.50 -5.91
C LYS A 270 12.16 -16.65 -7.18
N GLY A 271 12.88 -16.89 -8.28
CA GLY A 271 12.30 -17.12 -9.59
C GLY A 271 11.69 -15.88 -10.24
N ALA A 272 12.00 -14.67 -9.76
CA ALA A 272 11.56 -13.41 -10.38
C ALA A 272 11.98 -13.30 -11.85
N VAL A 273 11.15 -12.62 -12.65
CA VAL A 273 11.48 -12.26 -14.03
C VAL A 273 11.74 -10.76 -14.11
N ILE A 274 12.92 -10.38 -14.61
CA ILE A 274 13.27 -8.97 -14.82
C ILE A 274 13.19 -8.66 -16.31
N ARG A 275 12.21 -7.83 -16.70
CA ARG A 275 12.01 -7.34 -18.07
C ARG A 275 12.68 -6.00 -18.23
N ARG A 276 13.81 -6.00 -18.93
CA ARG A 276 14.58 -4.79 -19.21
C ARG A 276 14.26 -4.24 -20.60
N PHE A 277 14.12 -2.93 -20.69
CA PHE A 277 13.93 -2.20 -21.95
C PHE A 277 14.64 -0.84 -21.89
N GLU A 278 14.69 -0.14 -23.02
CA GLU A 278 15.29 1.19 -23.13
C GLU A 278 14.29 2.11 -23.81
N GLN A 279 13.91 3.21 -23.15
CA GLN A 279 13.05 4.23 -23.73
C GLN A 279 13.34 5.60 -23.12
N GLY A 280 13.39 6.61 -23.99
CA GLY A 280 13.40 8.02 -23.61
C GLY A 280 14.70 8.49 -22.94
N SER A 281 14.67 9.74 -22.49
CA SER A 281 15.74 10.42 -21.76
C SER A 281 15.13 11.38 -20.73
N GLY A 282 15.91 11.70 -19.68
CA GLY A 282 15.43 12.48 -18.53
C GLY A 282 14.37 11.75 -17.70
N ILE A 283 14.09 12.23 -16.47
CA ILE A 283 13.18 11.54 -15.53
C ILE A 283 11.78 11.33 -16.11
N ASP A 284 11.18 12.35 -16.72
CA ASP A 284 9.80 12.23 -17.24
C ASP A 284 9.72 11.29 -18.45
N GLY A 285 10.79 11.24 -19.27
CA GLY A 285 10.87 10.38 -20.44
C GLY A 285 11.23 8.94 -20.15
N THR A 286 11.71 8.62 -18.93
CA THR A 286 12.21 7.28 -18.58
C THR A 286 11.44 6.63 -17.42
N HIS A 287 10.95 7.42 -16.46
CA HIS A 287 10.39 6.93 -15.20
C HIS A 287 8.86 6.93 -15.14
N SER A 288 8.18 7.56 -16.10
CA SER A 288 6.71 7.69 -16.10
C SER A 288 6.00 6.34 -16.11
N PHE A 289 5.08 6.13 -15.17
CA PHE A 289 4.27 4.91 -15.11
C PHE A 289 3.41 4.76 -16.36
N ASP A 290 2.60 5.77 -16.66
CA ASP A 290 1.54 5.70 -17.66
C ASP A 290 2.07 5.77 -19.10
N SER A 291 3.07 6.62 -19.36
CA SER A 291 3.54 6.92 -20.72
C SER A 291 4.80 6.16 -21.12
N VAL A 292 5.47 5.46 -20.20
CA VAL A 292 6.67 4.67 -20.49
C VAL A 292 6.41 3.23 -20.08
N TYR A 293 6.32 2.97 -18.78
CA TYR A 293 6.28 1.59 -18.26
C TYR A 293 5.07 0.79 -18.72
N LEU A 294 3.86 1.36 -18.69
CA LEU A 294 2.66 0.67 -19.14
C LEU A 294 2.64 0.38 -20.65
N GLN A 295 3.50 1.01 -21.45
CA GLN A 295 3.65 0.68 -22.88
C GLN A 295 4.40 -0.64 -23.09
N HIS A 296 5.25 -1.02 -22.14
CA HIS A 296 6.05 -2.26 -22.18
C HIS A 296 5.43 -3.40 -21.38
N ARG A 297 4.35 -3.12 -20.63
CA ARG A 297 3.64 -4.16 -19.89
C ARG A 297 3.02 -5.15 -20.86
N VAL A 298 3.22 -6.43 -20.57
CA VAL A 298 2.51 -7.56 -21.20
C VAL A 298 1.68 -8.26 -20.11
N PRO A 299 0.68 -9.09 -20.45
CA PRO A 299 -0.04 -9.88 -19.46
C PRO A 299 0.91 -10.64 -18.53
N PHE A 300 0.58 -10.71 -17.23
CA PHE A 300 1.47 -11.25 -16.20
C PHE A 300 2.03 -12.64 -16.54
N GLU A 301 1.17 -13.57 -16.97
CA GLU A 301 1.60 -14.93 -17.33
C GLU A 301 2.52 -14.94 -18.57
N GLN A 302 2.28 -14.05 -19.53
CA GLN A 302 3.17 -13.88 -20.68
C GLN A 302 4.53 -13.34 -20.24
N ALA A 303 4.56 -12.36 -19.34
CA ALA A 303 5.79 -11.83 -18.77
C ALA A 303 6.60 -12.92 -18.06
N ARG A 304 5.93 -13.76 -17.25
CA ARG A 304 6.51 -14.89 -16.52
C ARG A 304 7.07 -15.98 -17.44
N ALA A 305 6.47 -16.18 -18.60
CA ALA A 305 6.91 -17.17 -19.58
C ALA A 305 8.16 -16.74 -20.38
N GLY A 306 8.63 -15.49 -20.22
CA GLY A 306 9.82 -14.98 -20.91
C GLY A 306 9.57 -14.52 -22.36
N HIS A 307 8.32 -14.22 -22.72
CA HIS A 307 7.91 -13.75 -24.06
C HIS A 307 7.81 -12.24 -24.16
#